data_AF-A0A699YZ27-F1
#
_entry.id   AF-A0A699YZ27-F1
#
_cell.length_a   1.000
_cell.length_b   1.000
_cell.length_c   1.000
_cell.angle_alpha   90.00
_cell.angle_beta   90.00
_cell.angle_gamma   90.00
#
_symmetry.space_group_name_H-M   'P 1'
#
loop_
_entity.id
_entity.type
_entity.pdbx_description
1 polymer ?
#
loop_
_entity_poly.entity_id
_entity_poly.type
_entity_poly.pdbx_seq_one_letter_code
_entity_poly.pdbx_strand_id
1 'polypeptide(L)' 'IEGGASWVQTIQVAITDCQVFIPVCSKTYGDTKWTLRELHAADEANKEILPLWHRSA' A
#
# COMPACT_ATOMS: atom_id res chain seq x y z
N ILE A 1 0.82 24.55 -0.35
CA ILE A 1 0.92 23.13 -0.76
C ILE A 1 1.74 22.37 0.29
N GLU A 2 1.17 22.15 1.46
CA GLU A 2 1.87 21.45 2.57
C GLU A 2 1.24 20.08 2.90
N GLY A 3 -0.02 19.85 2.52
CA GLY A 3 -0.73 18.60 2.86
C GLY A 3 -0.30 17.36 2.06
N GLY A 4 0.11 17.50 0.80
CA GLY A 4 0.45 16.35 -0.05
C GLY A 4 1.71 15.62 0.39
N ALA A 5 2.74 16.35 0.84
CA ALA A 5 3.97 15.76 1.36
C ALA A 5 3.75 15.07 2.71
N SER A 6 2.97 15.70 3.60
CA SER A 6 2.59 15.12 4.89
C SER A 6 1.84 13.80 4.73
N TRP A 7 0.90 13.74 3.78
CA TRP A 7 0.09 12.54 3.56
C TRP A 7 0.90 11.34 3.07
N VAL A 8 1.83 11.54 2.12
CA VAL A 8 2.73 10.48 1.64
C VAL A 8 3.59 9.94 2.78
N GLN A 9 4.10 10.82 3.64
CA GLN A 9 4.91 10.42 4.78
C GLN A 9 4.10 9.62 5.82
N THR A 10 2.86 10.02 6.10
CA THR A 10 1.98 9.27 7.00
C THR A 10 1.73 7.84 6.52
N ILE A 11 1.54 7.64 5.22
CA ILE A 11 1.33 6.29 4.67
C ILE A 11 2.59 5.44 4.72
N GLN A 12 3.76 6.02 4.45
CA GLN A 12 5.02 5.30 4.62
C GLN A 12 5.21 4.83 6.06
N VAL A 13 4.98 5.71 7.05
CA VAL A 13 5.04 5.34 8.46
C VAL A 13 4.03 4.24 8.81
N ALA A 14 2.80 4.34 8.29
CA ALA A 14 1.80 3.31 8.51
C ALA A 14 2.20 1.94 7.95
N ILE A 15 2.85 1.92 6.77
CA ILE A 15 3.37 0.69 6.15
C ILE A 15 4.56 0.14 6.96
N THR A 16 5.46 0.98 7.46
CA THR A 16 6.61 0.52 8.24
C THR A 16 6.23 0.00 9.62
N ASP A 17 5.18 0.54 10.23
CA ASP A 17 4.81 0.22 11.62
C ASP A 17 3.77 -0.91 11.71
N CYS A 18 3.15 -1.30 10.60
CA CYS A 18 2.21 -2.42 10.59
C CYS A 18 2.91 -3.78 10.74
N GLN A 19 2.17 -4.76 11.25
CA GLN A 19 2.61 -6.16 11.28
C GLN A 19 2.27 -6.87 9.96
N VAL A 20 1.08 -6.58 9.43
CA VAL A 20 0.56 -7.18 8.20
C VAL A 20 0.11 -6.07 7.26
N PHE A 21 0.49 -6.18 5.99
CA PHE A 21 0.05 -5.31 4.91
C PHE A 21 -1.02 -6.04 4.09
N ILE A 22 -2.22 -5.47 4.01
CA ILE A 22 -3.38 -6.05 3.32
C ILE A 22 -3.70 -5.19 2.09
N PRO A 23 -3.16 -5.50 0.91
CA PRO A 23 -3.56 -4.82 -0.31
C PRO A 23 -4.94 -5.30 -0.75
N VAL A 24 -5.85 -4.37 -1.02
CA VAL A 24 -7.17 -4.67 -1.59
C VAL A 24 -7.05 -4.66 -3.11
N CYS A 25 -6.97 -5.86 -3.69
CA CYS A 25 -6.72 -6.07 -5.09
C CYS A 25 -8.03 -6.05 -5.89
N SER A 26 -8.25 -4.97 -6.64
CA SER A 26 -9.25 -4.90 -7.71
C SER A 26 -8.63 -5.32 -9.05
N LYS A 27 -9.43 -5.31 -10.14
CA LYS A 27 -8.93 -5.62 -11.50
C LYS A 27 -7.77 -4.72 -11.95
N THR A 28 -7.67 -3.51 -11.41
CA THR A 28 -6.66 -2.50 -11.80
C THR A 28 -5.63 -2.27 -10.68
N TYR A 29 -5.57 -3.14 -9.67
CA TYR A 29 -4.54 -3.03 -8.64
C TYR A 29 -3.16 -3.31 -9.26
N GLY A 30 -2.21 -2.39 -9.06
CA GLY A 30 -0.90 -2.43 -9.71
C GLY A 30 -0.77 -1.49 -10.92
N ASP A 31 -1.88 -0.99 -11.47
CA ASP A 31 -1.83 -0.08 -12.63
C ASP A 31 -1.33 1.32 -12.25
N THR A 32 -1.50 1.71 -10.99
CA THR A 32 -1.08 3.02 -10.50
C THR A 32 0.29 2.95 -9.84
N LYS A 33 1.09 4.02 -10.01
CA LYS A 33 2.36 4.20 -9.28
C LYS A 33 2.16 4.16 -7.77
N TRP A 34 0.97 4.53 -7.30
CA TRP A 34 0.61 4.51 -5.89
C TRP A 34 0.63 3.09 -5.33
N THR A 35 -0.18 2.20 -5.89
CA THR A 35 -0.28 0.79 -5.45
C THR A 35 1.05 0.05 -5.54
N LEU A 36 1.86 0.36 -6.56
CA LEU A 36 3.20 -0.23 -6.69
C LEU A 36 4.17 0.26 -5.61
N ARG A 37 4.14 1.55 -5.26
CA ARG A 37 5.00 2.12 -4.21
C ARG A 37 4.66 1.58 -2.83
N GLU A 38 3.37 1.43 -2.52
CA GLU A 38 2.94 0.85 -1.24
C GLU A 38 3.36 -0.61 -1.13
N LEU A 39 3.14 -1.40 -2.19
CA LEU A 39 3.55 -2.81 -2.22
C LEU A 39 5.06 -2.97 -2.08
N HIS A 40 5.85 -2.14 -2.79
CA HIS A 40 7.30 -2.15 -2.69
C HIS A 40 7.79 -1.79 -1.29
N ALA A 41 7.21 -0.75 -0.67
CA ALA A 41 7.59 -0.36 0.69
C ALA A 41 7.27 -1.46 1.71
N ALA A 42 6.14 -2.17 1.54
CA ALA A 42 5.79 -3.30 2.39
C ALA A 42 6.76 -4.49 2.20
N ASP A 43 7.17 -4.76 0.96
CA ASP A 43 8.16 -5.80 0.62
C ASP A 43 9.54 -5.48 1.18
N GLU A 44 10.05 -4.26 0.99
CA GLU A 44 11.32 -3.80 1.56
C GLU A 44 11.32 -3.87 3.09
N ALA A 45 10.19 -3.56 3.73
CA ALA A 45 10.02 -3.65 5.17
C ALA A 45 9.75 -5.09 5.67
N ASN A 46 9.83 -6.10 4.79
CA ASN A 46 9.60 -7.52 5.07
C ASN A 46 8.27 -7.78 5.79
N LYS A 47 7.21 -7.10 5.37
CA LYS A 47 5.87 -7.27 5.95
C LYS A 47 5.24 -8.59 5.50
N GLU A 48 4.41 -9.16 6.36
CA GLU A 48 3.49 -10.21 5.92
C GLU A 48 2.45 -9.57 4.99
N ILE A 49 2.37 -10.04 3.74
CA ILE A 49 1.47 -9.49 2.73
C ILE A 49 0.30 -10.46 2.51
N LEU A 50 -0.91 -10.03 2.84
CA LEU A 50 -2.14 -10.81 2.68
C LEU A 50 -3.07 -10.13 1.66
N PRO A 51 -3.02 -10.49 0.37
CA PRO A 51 -3.84 -9.83 -0.64
C PRO A 51 -5.32 -10.19 -0.50
N LEU A 52 -6.18 -9.17 -0.44
CA LEU A 52 -7.63 -9.30 -0.47
C LEU A 52 -8.14 -9.06 -1.89
N TRP A 53 -8.54 -10.12 -2.58
CA TRP A 53 -9.09 -10.01 -3.93
C TRP A 53 -10.54 -9.55 -3.91
N HIS A 54 -10.77 -8.28 -4.22
CA HIS A 54 -12.10 -7.72 -4.39
C HIS A 54 -12.55 -7.86 -5.85
N ARG A 55 -13.41 -8.85 -6.12
CA ARG A 55 -14.19 -8.93 -7.36
C ARG A 55 -15.57 -8.35 -7.11
N SER A 56 -15.85 -7.18 -7.69
CA SER A 56 -17.24 -6.77 -7.90
C SER A 56 -17.90 -7.76 -8.86
N ALA A 57 -19.10 -8.25 -8.50
CA ALA A 57 -19.94 -9.09 -9.36
C ALA A 57 -20.28 -8.37 -10.68
#